data_AF-X1GM47-F1
#
_entry.id   AF-X1GM47-F1
#
_cell.length_a   1.000
_cell.length_b   1.000
_cell.length_c   1.000
_cell.angle_alpha   90.00
_cell.angle_beta   90.00
_cell.angle_gamma   90.00
#
_symmetry.space_group_name_H-M   'P 1'
#
loop_
_entity.id
_entity.type
_entity.pdbx_description
1 polymer ?
#
loop_
_entity_poly.entity_id
_entity_poly.type
_entity_poly.pdbx_seq_one_letter_code
_entity_poly.pdbx_strand_id
1 'polypeptide(L)'
;MNVPQLNNLLLILADILEKFDPTTLTYLDTQGNWVKDPESLRDRISNELWFRIWKAKQNDNHVEKVKNIIKPFISDENSWDVTIRIFEGISSRKLGTRNLLVIFEVLYSLIEYNASRRNSETYVADWDFNGKARREQYLLKVQKYLKNMHQILIGDVGINGLHKIIGLLCEEKEDTVDKVR
;
A
#
# COMPACT_ATOMS: atom_id res chain seq x y z
N MET A 1 15.56 -17.95 -1.27
CA MET A 1 15.94 -16.51 -1.25
C MET A 1 15.86 -16.04 0.20
N ASN A 2 16.78 -15.23 0.73
CA ASN A 2 16.77 -14.95 2.19
C ASN A 2 15.67 -13.92 2.53
N VAL A 3 14.63 -14.36 3.24
CA VAL A 3 13.50 -13.50 3.64
C VAL A 3 13.96 -12.50 4.70
N PRO A 4 13.62 -11.21 4.59
CA PRO A 4 13.98 -10.20 5.59
C PRO A 4 13.38 -10.52 6.96
N GLN A 5 14.15 -10.33 8.02
CA GLN A 5 13.65 -10.48 9.38
C GLN A 5 12.78 -9.28 9.77
N LEU A 6 11.54 -9.56 10.20
CA LEU A 6 10.55 -8.56 10.59
C LEU A 6 11.07 -7.60 11.67
N ASN A 7 11.72 -8.12 12.71
CA ASN A 7 12.27 -7.29 13.80
C ASN A 7 13.32 -6.29 13.29
N ASN A 8 14.17 -6.69 12.34
CA ASN A 8 15.17 -5.79 11.75
C ASN A 8 14.49 -4.67 10.94
N LEU A 9 13.44 -5.00 10.18
CA LEU A 9 12.66 -3.99 9.45
C LEU A 9 11.98 -2.99 10.38
N LEU A 10 11.42 -3.48 11.50
CA LEU A 10 10.78 -2.65 12.51
C LEU A 10 11.78 -1.71 13.20
N LEU A 11 12.98 -2.18 13.52
CA LEU A 11 14.06 -1.34 14.08
C LEU A 11 14.47 -0.24 13.10
N ILE A 12 14.72 -0.58 11.83
CA ILE A 12 15.06 0.42 10.79
C ILE A 12 13.94 1.46 10.65
N LEU A 13 12.68 1.02 10.67
CA LEU A 13 11.55 1.94 10.56
C LEU A 13 11.41 2.82 11.81
N ALA A 14 11.65 2.28 13.00
CA ALA A 14 11.66 3.07 14.25
C ALA A 14 12.71 4.19 14.18
N ASP A 15 13.92 3.89 13.74
CA ASP A 15 15.00 4.87 13.56
C ASP A 15 14.63 5.98 12.56
N ILE A 16 13.93 5.62 11.48
CA ILE A 16 13.42 6.60 10.50
C ILE A 16 12.36 7.49 11.15
N LEU A 17 11.41 6.89 11.87
CA LEU A 17 10.30 7.60 12.50
C LEU A 17 10.71 8.47 13.69
N GLU A 18 11.85 8.19 14.35
CA GLU A 18 12.42 9.10 15.36
C GLU A 18 12.92 10.41 14.76
N LYS A 19 13.45 10.35 13.53
CA LYS A 19 13.99 11.50 12.81
C LYS A 19 12.94 12.19 11.93
N PHE A 20 11.76 11.57 11.80
CA PHE A 20 10.70 12.05 10.93
C PHE A 20 9.94 13.19 11.61
N ASP A 21 9.95 14.36 10.97
CA ASP A 21 9.18 15.52 11.38
C ASP A 21 7.98 15.70 10.42
N PRO A 22 6.74 15.48 10.87
CA PRO A 22 5.56 15.64 10.01
C PRO A 22 5.36 17.09 9.55
N THR A 23 5.95 18.09 10.23
CA THR A 23 5.85 19.49 9.81
C THR A 23 6.63 19.76 8.51
N THR A 24 7.54 18.85 8.15
CA THR A 24 8.30 18.89 6.89
C THR A 24 7.52 18.31 5.71
N LEU A 25 6.35 17.71 5.92
CA LEU A 25 5.50 17.23 4.84
C LEU A 25 4.97 18.43 4.05
N THR A 26 5.27 18.46 2.75
CA THR A 26 4.93 19.59 1.86
C THR A 26 3.42 19.82 1.71
N TYR A 27 2.61 18.76 1.89
CA TYR A 27 1.20 18.75 1.52
C TYR A 27 0.22 18.63 2.70
N LEU A 28 0.69 18.19 3.86
CA LEU A 28 -0.13 17.97 5.06
C LEU A 28 0.28 18.94 6.17
N ASP A 29 -0.69 19.45 6.92
CA ASP A 29 -0.41 20.13 8.19
C ASP A 29 -0.11 19.12 9.32
N THR A 30 0.17 19.64 10.51
CA THR A 30 0.46 18.84 11.71
C THR A 30 -0.72 18.03 12.23
N GLN A 31 -1.94 18.32 11.76
CA GLN A 31 -3.16 17.59 12.08
C GLN A 31 -3.48 16.50 11.06
N GLY A 32 -2.83 16.55 9.88
CA GLY A 32 -3.04 15.66 8.75
C GLY A 32 -4.05 16.18 7.73
N ASN A 33 -4.36 17.49 7.74
CA ASN A 33 -5.22 18.10 6.73
C ASN A 33 -4.39 18.50 5.50
N TRP A 34 -4.98 18.35 4.31
CA TRP A 34 -4.36 18.80 3.06
C TRP A 34 -4.29 20.33 3.00
N VAL A 35 -3.09 20.88 3.00
CA VAL A 35 -2.83 22.33 2.84
C VAL A 35 -2.42 22.70 1.42
N LYS A 36 -1.95 21.72 0.65
CA LYS A 36 -1.62 21.84 -0.78
C LYS A 36 -2.08 20.59 -1.51
N ASP A 37 -2.55 20.75 -2.74
CA ASP A 37 -2.94 19.61 -3.57
C ASP A 37 -1.69 18.92 -4.12
N PRO A 38 -1.47 17.61 -3.88
CA PRO A 38 -0.27 16.95 -4.39
C PRO A 38 -0.36 16.71 -5.89
N GLU A 39 0.78 16.88 -6.55
CA GLU A 39 0.91 16.80 -8.00
C GLU A 39 0.58 15.40 -8.53
N SER A 40 0.92 14.36 -7.78
CA SER A 40 0.64 12.98 -8.15
C SER A 40 -0.14 12.20 -7.08
N LEU A 41 -0.86 11.16 -7.51
CA LEU A 41 -1.50 10.20 -6.61
C LEU A 41 -0.46 9.52 -5.70
N ARG A 42 0.75 9.31 -6.20
CA ARG A 42 1.86 8.74 -5.43
C ARG A 42 2.31 9.67 -4.31
N ASP A 43 2.36 10.97 -4.55
CA ASP A 43 2.66 11.96 -3.50
C ASP A 43 1.57 11.95 -2.42
N ARG A 44 0.30 11.86 -2.83
CA ARG A 44 -0.83 11.71 -1.90
C ARG A 44 -0.65 10.49 -1.02
N ILE A 45 -0.44 9.32 -1.63
CA ILE A 45 -0.29 8.04 -0.92
C ILE A 45 0.91 8.08 0.03
N SER A 46 2.06 8.56 -0.43
CA SER A 46 3.29 8.62 0.38
C SER A 46 3.10 9.51 1.61
N ASN A 47 2.63 10.76 1.42
CA ASN A 47 2.45 11.71 2.52
C ASN A 47 1.43 11.19 3.54
N GLU A 48 0.28 10.69 3.07
CA GLU A 48 -0.77 10.13 3.92
C GLU A 48 -0.27 8.90 4.71
N LEU A 49 0.44 7.98 4.05
CA LEU A 49 0.93 6.78 4.70
C LEU A 49 1.96 7.11 5.79
N TRP A 50 2.95 7.96 5.48
CA TRP A 50 3.97 8.37 6.44
C TRP A 50 3.37 9.12 7.61
N PHE A 51 2.43 10.03 7.35
CA PHE A 51 1.70 10.73 8.41
C PHE A 51 0.93 9.74 9.31
N ARG A 52 0.22 8.76 8.72
CA ARG A 52 -0.51 7.74 9.50
C ARG A 52 0.40 6.86 10.33
N ILE A 53 1.55 6.43 9.79
CA ILE A 53 2.53 5.63 10.53
C ILE A 53 3.11 6.46 11.69
N TRP A 54 3.49 7.71 11.45
CA TRP A 54 3.97 8.61 12.49
C TRP A 54 2.91 8.87 13.56
N LYS A 55 1.67 9.20 13.18
CA LYS A 55 0.56 9.43 14.11
C LYS A 55 0.22 8.16 14.90
N ALA A 56 0.33 6.99 14.27
CA ALA A 56 0.15 5.72 14.95
C ALA A 56 1.16 5.54 16.07
N LYS A 57 2.45 5.91 15.88
CA LYS A 57 3.54 5.83 16.87
C LYS A 57 3.18 6.46 18.23
N GLN A 58 2.31 7.47 18.24
CA GLN A 58 1.85 8.13 19.46
C GLN A 58 0.88 7.27 20.32
N ASN A 59 0.49 6.09 19.85
CA ASN A 59 -0.38 5.16 20.58
C ASN A 59 0.38 3.89 21.02
N ASP A 60 -0.07 3.27 22.11
CA ASP A 60 0.58 2.08 22.69
C ASP A 60 0.63 0.85 21.77
N ASN A 61 -0.28 0.76 20.79
CA ASN A 61 -0.39 -0.38 19.86
C ASN A 61 0.20 -0.12 18.46
N HIS A 62 1.10 0.85 18.32
CA HIS A 62 1.62 1.24 17.00
C HIS A 62 2.50 0.18 16.35
N VAL A 63 3.30 -0.54 17.14
CA VAL A 63 4.20 -1.58 16.64
C VAL A 63 3.40 -2.68 15.95
N GLU A 64 2.30 -3.14 16.54
CA GLU A 64 1.48 -4.19 15.93
C GLU A 64 0.78 -3.70 14.65
N LYS A 65 0.32 -2.44 14.63
CA LYS A 65 -0.25 -1.83 13.40
C LYS A 65 0.75 -1.81 12.25
N VAL A 66 1.98 -1.36 12.52
CA VAL A 66 3.06 -1.31 11.52
C VAL A 66 3.49 -2.71 11.09
N LYS A 67 3.55 -3.64 12.04
CA LYS A 67 3.84 -5.05 11.79
C LYS A 67 2.81 -5.68 10.86
N ASN A 68 1.53 -5.37 11.02
CA ASN A 68 0.45 -5.85 10.13
C ASN A 68 0.57 -5.29 8.71
N ILE A 69 1.19 -4.13 8.52
CA ILE A 69 1.49 -3.58 7.19
C ILE A 69 2.68 -4.32 6.55
N ILE A 70 3.73 -4.63 7.32
CA ILE A 70 4.98 -5.21 6.78
C ILE A 70 4.88 -6.73 6.59
N LYS A 71 4.30 -7.44 7.57
CA LYS A 71 4.27 -8.90 7.64
C LYS A 71 3.72 -9.59 6.38
N PRO A 72 2.68 -9.09 5.70
CA PRO A 72 2.15 -9.73 4.48
C PRO A 72 3.21 -9.93 3.39
N PHE A 73 4.18 -9.02 3.27
CA PHE A 73 5.21 -9.05 2.23
C PHE A 73 6.36 -10.02 2.52
N ILE A 74 6.51 -10.45 3.78
CA ILE A 74 7.64 -11.27 4.24
C ILE A 74 7.17 -12.48 5.07
N SER A 75 5.92 -12.92 4.90
CA SER A 75 5.37 -14.03 5.70
C SER A 75 6.04 -15.37 5.40
N ASP A 76 6.54 -15.54 4.18
CA ASP A 76 7.19 -16.75 3.68
C ASP A 76 8.01 -16.41 2.42
N GLU A 77 8.80 -17.38 1.92
CA GLU A 77 9.64 -17.19 0.74
C GLU A 77 8.84 -16.81 -0.51
N ASN A 78 7.63 -17.34 -0.69
CA ASN A 78 6.80 -17.04 -1.85
C ASN A 78 6.28 -15.60 -1.81
N SER A 79 5.83 -15.14 -0.65
CA SER A 79 5.34 -13.77 -0.46
C SER A 79 6.47 -12.75 -0.69
N TRP A 80 7.68 -13.09 -0.26
CA TRP A 80 8.86 -12.26 -0.52
C TRP A 80 9.28 -12.27 -2.00
N ASP A 81 9.29 -13.43 -2.67
CA ASP A 81 9.56 -13.55 -4.11
C ASP A 81 8.57 -12.73 -4.93
N VAL A 82 7.26 -12.84 -4.63
CA VAL A 82 6.21 -12.03 -5.25
C VAL A 82 6.46 -10.54 -5.05
N THR A 83 6.80 -10.12 -3.82
CA THR A 83 7.10 -8.72 -3.50
C THR A 83 8.27 -8.21 -4.33
N ILE A 84 9.37 -8.97 -4.43
CA ILE A 84 10.53 -8.59 -5.25
C ILE A 84 10.16 -8.49 -6.72
N ARG A 85 9.45 -9.47 -7.28
CA ARG A 85 9.05 -9.44 -8.69
C ARG A 85 8.18 -8.25 -9.02
N ILE A 86 7.21 -7.92 -8.15
CA ILE A 86 6.38 -6.73 -8.33
C ILE A 86 7.27 -5.49 -8.31
N PHE A 87 8.15 -5.36 -7.33
CA PHE A 87 9.08 -4.23 -7.24
C PHE A 87 9.94 -4.09 -8.50
N GLU A 88 10.54 -5.17 -8.98
CA GLU A 88 11.35 -5.18 -10.21
C GLU A 88 10.53 -4.84 -11.45
N GLY A 89 9.26 -5.23 -11.49
CA GLY A 89 8.35 -4.92 -12.58
C GLY A 89 7.84 -3.48 -12.61
N ILE A 90 7.77 -2.80 -11.45
CA ILE A 90 7.30 -1.40 -11.34
C ILE A 90 8.44 -0.38 -11.26
N SER A 91 9.61 -0.77 -10.76
CA SER A 91 10.75 0.12 -10.59
C SER A 91 11.71 0.03 -11.77
N SER A 92 11.84 1.12 -12.52
CA SER A 92 12.89 1.27 -13.53
C SER A 92 14.28 1.55 -12.93
N ARG A 93 14.35 1.83 -11.62
CA ARG A 93 15.59 2.15 -10.93
C ARG A 93 16.11 0.93 -10.19
N LYS A 94 17.40 0.63 -10.37
CA LYS A 94 18.20 -0.21 -9.47
C LYS A 94 18.41 0.53 -8.15
N LEU A 95 17.34 0.74 -7.39
CA LEU A 95 17.44 1.14 -6.01
C LEU A 95 18.11 -0.04 -5.30
N GLY A 96 19.29 0.16 -4.71
CA GLY A 96 19.96 -0.89 -3.95
C GLY A 96 19.00 -1.57 -2.98
N THR A 97 19.22 -2.85 -2.69
CA THR A 97 18.34 -3.78 -1.96
C THR A 97 18.09 -3.37 -0.51
N ARG A 98 17.35 -2.28 -0.30
CA ARG A 98 16.78 -1.92 1.00
C ARG A 98 15.40 -2.55 1.08
N ASN A 99 15.30 -3.67 1.79
CA ASN A 99 14.07 -4.46 1.93
C ASN A 99 12.83 -3.61 2.31
N LEU A 100 13.00 -2.63 3.20
CA LEU A 100 11.91 -1.74 3.60
C LEU A 100 11.41 -0.86 2.45
N LEU A 101 12.31 -0.38 1.58
CA LEU A 101 11.96 0.40 0.40
C LEU A 101 11.19 -0.46 -0.60
N VAL A 102 11.67 -1.68 -0.86
CA VAL A 102 10.98 -2.67 -1.71
C VAL A 102 9.53 -2.85 -1.25
N ILE A 103 9.34 -3.05 0.07
CA ILE A 103 8.00 -3.22 0.66
C ILE A 103 7.13 -1.98 0.46
N PHE A 104 7.66 -0.78 0.74
CA PHE A 104 6.88 0.46 0.57
C PHE A 104 6.51 0.73 -0.89
N GLU A 105 7.41 0.47 -1.83
CA GLU A 105 7.15 0.64 -3.27
C GLU A 105 6.00 -0.27 -3.74
N VAL A 106 6.02 -1.53 -3.31
CA VAL A 106 4.93 -2.47 -3.61
C VAL A 106 3.64 -2.05 -2.90
N LEU A 107 3.73 -1.62 -1.64
CA LEU A 107 2.56 -1.15 -0.89
C LEU A 107 1.91 0.07 -1.55
N TYR A 108 2.68 1.06 -2.01
CA TYR A 108 2.15 2.22 -2.74
C TYR A 108 1.42 1.80 -4.02
N SER A 109 2.03 0.88 -4.77
CA SER A 109 1.44 0.29 -5.98
C SER A 109 0.11 -0.40 -5.69
N LEU A 110 0.02 -1.15 -4.59
CA LEU A 110 -1.21 -1.82 -4.15
C LEU A 110 -2.30 -0.83 -3.69
N ILE A 111 -1.92 0.24 -2.99
CA ILE A 111 -2.86 1.29 -2.58
C ILE A 111 -3.42 2.01 -3.81
N GLU A 112 -2.57 2.35 -4.79
CA GLU A 112 -3.01 2.97 -6.05
C GLU A 112 -3.96 2.06 -6.85
N TYR A 113 -3.65 0.76 -6.91
CA TYR A 113 -4.53 -0.25 -7.49
C TYR A 113 -5.89 -0.28 -6.77
N ASN A 114 -5.90 -0.37 -5.45
CA ASN A 114 -7.15 -0.48 -4.68
C ASN A 114 -7.99 0.81 -4.78
N ALA A 115 -7.35 1.99 -4.80
CA ALA A 115 -8.02 3.26 -5.02
C ALA A 115 -8.69 3.30 -6.41
N SER A 116 -7.96 2.88 -7.45
CA SER A 116 -8.51 2.80 -8.81
C SER A 116 -9.66 1.80 -8.90
N ARG A 117 -9.54 0.63 -8.26
CA ARG A 117 -10.59 -0.38 -8.20
C ARG A 117 -11.88 0.19 -7.58
N ARG A 118 -11.80 0.74 -6.37
CA ARG A 118 -12.95 1.34 -5.69
C ARG A 118 -13.61 2.44 -6.52
N ASN A 119 -12.82 3.30 -7.14
CA ASN A 119 -13.34 4.37 -8.00
C ASN A 119 -14.00 3.84 -9.29
N SER A 120 -13.55 2.70 -9.81
CA SER A 120 -14.17 2.05 -10.97
C SER A 120 -15.48 1.35 -10.64
N GLU A 121 -15.65 0.92 -9.38
CA GLU A 121 -16.84 0.24 -8.86
C GLU A 121 -17.90 1.21 -8.32
N THR A 122 -17.55 2.50 -8.19
CA THR A 122 -18.46 3.51 -7.67
C THR A 122 -19.66 3.71 -8.59
N TYR A 123 -20.85 3.76 -7.99
CA TYR A 123 -22.08 4.09 -8.70
C TYR A 123 -22.01 5.52 -9.27
N VAL A 124 -22.37 5.66 -10.53
CA VAL A 124 -22.48 6.96 -11.20
C VAL A 124 -23.87 7.04 -11.80
N ALA A 125 -24.59 8.12 -11.48
CA ALA A 125 -25.94 8.34 -11.97
C ALA A 125 -25.98 8.43 -13.50
N ASP A 126 -27.12 8.10 -14.11
CA ASP A 126 -27.18 7.94 -15.55
C ASP A 126 -26.93 9.22 -16.35
N TRP A 127 -27.27 10.35 -15.75
CA TRP A 127 -27.11 11.68 -16.29
C TRP A 127 -25.67 12.23 -16.15
N ASP A 128 -24.81 11.61 -15.33
CA ASP A 128 -23.44 12.10 -15.12
C ASP A 128 -22.45 11.44 -16.10
N PHE A 129 -22.40 12.01 -17.30
CA PHE A 129 -21.48 11.60 -18.36
C PHE A 129 -20.00 11.75 -17.95
N ASN A 130 -19.66 12.78 -17.17
CA ASN A 130 -18.29 13.03 -16.74
C ASN A 130 -17.83 12.00 -15.70
N GLY A 131 -18.71 11.66 -14.75
CA GLY A 131 -18.48 10.58 -13.80
C GLY A 131 -18.30 9.24 -14.51
N LYS A 132 -19.13 8.94 -15.52
CA LYS A 132 -19.01 7.71 -16.33
C LYS A 132 -17.66 7.64 -17.05
N ALA A 133 -17.23 8.73 -17.67
CA ALA A 133 -15.91 8.81 -18.32
C ALA A 133 -14.76 8.62 -17.33
N ARG A 134 -14.82 9.23 -16.14
CA ARG A 134 -13.81 9.03 -15.09
C ARG A 134 -13.79 7.59 -14.58
N ARG A 135 -14.96 6.99 -14.37
CA ARG A 135 -15.09 5.58 -13.96
C ARG A 135 -14.41 4.66 -14.96
N GLU A 136 -14.63 4.89 -16.25
CA GLU A 136 -13.99 4.12 -17.32
C GLU A 136 -12.45 4.28 -17.30
N GLN A 137 -11.95 5.49 -17.07
CA GLN A 137 -10.50 5.72 -16.92
C GLN A 137 -9.91 4.91 -15.76
N TYR A 138 -10.62 4.82 -14.62
CA TYR A 138 -10.18 3.98 -13.50
C TYR A 138 -10.24 2.49 -13.84
N LEU A 139 -11.27 2.03 -14.54
CA LEU A 139 -11.37 0.64 -15.00
C LEU A 139 -10.18 0.25 -15.89
N LEU A 140 -9.80 1.12 -16.83
CA LEU A 140 -8.63 0.91 -17.68
C LEU A 140 -7.33 0.82 -16.87
N LYS A 141 -7.18 1.62 -15.81
CA LYS A 141 -6.03 1.53 -14.90
C LYS A 141 -5.98 0.19 -14.16
N VAL A 142 -7.13 -0.29 -13.65
CA VAL A 142 -7.26 -1.59 -12.98
C VAL A 142 -6.88 -2.73 -13.93
N GLN A 143 -7.43 -2.73 -15.14
CA GLN A 143 -7.14 -3.77 -16.15
C GLN A 143 -5.67 -3.77 -16.55
N LYS A 144 -5.07 -2.58 -16.76
CA LYS A 144 -3.65 -2.44 -17.07
C LYS A 144 -2.78 -2.98 -15.93
N TYR A 145 -3.12 -2.66 -14.68
CA TYR A 145 -2.42 -3.16 -13.50
C TYR A 145 -2.45 -4.68 -13.44
N LEU A 146 -3.63 -5.29 -13.54
CA LEU A 146 -3.79 -6.73 -13.52
C LEU A 146 -3.03 -7.39 -14.67
N LYS A 147 -3.11 -6.86 -15.88
CA LYS A 147 -2.34 -7.37 -17.02
C LYS A 147 -0.84 -7.37 -16.74
N ASN A 148 -0.31 -6.29 -16.18
CA ASN A 148 1.10 -6.21 -15.80
C ASN A 148 1.44 -7.25 -14.72
N MET A 149 0.59 -7.42 -13.70
CA MET A 149 0.80 -8.42 -12.65
C MET A 149 0.83 -9.84 -13.21
N HIS A 150 -0.03 -10.19 -14.16
CA HIS A 150 0.00 -11.51 -14.84
C HIS A 150 1.28 -11.73 -15.65
N GLN A 151 1.87 -10.68 -16.20
CA GLN A 151 3.14 -10.77 -16.93
C GLN A 151 4.34 -10.92 -15.99
N ILE A 152 4.31 -10.25 -14.84
CA ILE A 152 5.38 -10.25 -13.84
C ILE A 152 5.35 -11.56 -13.02
N LEU A 153 4.15 -11.97 -12.60
CA LEU A 153 3.92 -13.11 -11.72
C LEU A 153 3.52 -14.31 -12.58
N ILE A 154 4.53 -14.96 -13.15
CA ILE A 154 4.34 -16.14 -14.01
C ILE A 154 3.77 -17.30 -13.20
N GLY A 155 2.61 -17.80 -13.62
CA GLY A 155 1.95 -18.98 -13.06
C GLY A 155 1.09 -18.73 -11.82
N ASP A 156 0.23 -19.71 -11.52
CA ASP A 156 -0.80 -19.60 -10.48
C ASP A 156 -0.22 -19.32 -9.08
N VAL A 157 1.00 -19.79 -8.81
CA VAL A 157 1.68 -19.60 -7.51
C VAL A 157 1.95 -18.12 -7.22
N GLY A 158 2.37 -17.35 -8.23
CA GLY A 158 2.66 -15.92 -8.07
C GLY A 158 1.39 -15.09 -7.87
N ILE A 159 0.34 -15.37 -8.67
CA ILE A 159 -0.95 -14.70 -8.56
C ILE A 159 -1.64 -15.03 -7.22
N ASN A 160 -1.59 -16.28 -6.77
CA ASN A 160 -2.09 -16.65 -5.45
C ASN A 160 -1.31 -15.97 -4.32
N GLY A 161 0.00 -15.81 -4.47
CA GLY A 161 0.81 -15.03 -3.53
C GLY A 161 0.40 -13.55 -3.46
N LEU A 162 0.13 -12.92 -4.62
CA LEU A 162 -0.39 -11.55 -4.66
C LEU A 162 -1.76 -11.44 -3.97
N HIS A 163 -2.69 -12.35 -4.25
CA HIS A 163 -4.00 -12.39 -3.59
C HIS A 163 -3.88 -12.57 -2.08
N LYS A 164 -2.95 -13.42 -1.62
CA LYS A 164 -2.65 -13.59 -0.20
C LYS A 164 -2.16 -12.30 0.44
N ILE A 165 -1.21 -11.59 -0.19
CA ILE A 165 -0.71 -10.30 0.31
C ILE A 165 -1.86 -9.29 0.42
N ILE A 166 -2.67 -9.16 -0.63
CA ILE A 166 -3.82 -8.25 -0.63
C ILE A 166 -4.82 -8.63 0.45
N GLY A 167 -5.14 -9.92 0.60
CA GLY A 167 -6.04 -10.44 1.62
C GLY A 167 -5.57 -10.07 3.03
N LEU A 168 -4.31 -10.34 3.36
CA LEU A 168 -3.73 -10.00 4.66
C LEU A 168 -3.66 -8.49 4.93
N LEU A 169 -3.52 -7.65 3.89
CA LEU A 169 -3.59 -6.19 4.03
C LEU A 169 -5.01 -5.68 4.21
N CYS A 170 -6.00 -6.43 3.71
CA CYS A 170 -7.42 -6.06 3.69
C CYS A 170 -8.25 -6.75 4.77
N GLU A 171 -7.68 -7.70 5.52
CA GLU A 171 -8.25 -8.23 6.76
C GLU A 171 -8.32 -7.09 7.79
N GLU A 172 -9.36 -6.27 7.66
CA GLU A 172 -10.06 -5.77 8.83
C GLU A 172 -10.40 -7.01 9.65
N LYS A 173 -9.93 -7.06 10.91
CA LYS A 173 -10.68 -7.84 11.88
C LYS A 173 -12.10 -7.30 11.81
N GLU A 174 -13.02 -8.08 11.26
CA GLU A 174 -14.37 -8.15 11.79
C GLU A 174 -14.20 -8.52 13.27
N ASP A 175 -13.81 -7.56 14.10
CA ASP A 175 -14.10 -7.60 15.52
C ASP A 175 -15.62 -7.52 15.56
N THR A 176 -16.21 -8.72 15.63
CA THR A 176 -17.48 -9.03 16.28
C THR A 176 -18.01 -7.84 17.07
N VAL A 177 -18.82 -7.00 16.43
CA VAL A 177 -19.91 -6.37 17.16
C VAL A 177 -20.90 -7.49 17.37
N ASP A 178 -20.65 -8.18 18.48
CA ASP A 178 -21.56 -9.10 19.10
C ASP A 178 -22.96 -8.50 19.10
N LYS A 179 -23.88 -9.37 18.70
CA LYS A 179 -25.26 -9.39 19.17
C LYS A 179 -25.30 -8.98 20.65
N VAL A 180 -25.70 -7.76 20.93
CA VAL A 180 -26.23 -7.38 22.25
C VAL A 180 -27.56 -6.67 22.03
N ARG A 181 -28.60 -7.52 22.09
CA ARG A 181 -30.00 -7.26 22.46
C ARG A 181 -30.80 -6.26 21.63
#